data_AF-A0A645CZH6-F1
#
_entry.id   AF-A0A645CZH6-F1
#
_cell.length_a   1.000
_cell.length_b   1.000
_cell.length_c   1.000
_cell.angle_alpha   90.00
_cell.angle_beta   90.00
_cell.angle_gamma   90.00
#
_symmetry.space_group_name_H-M   'P 1'
#
loop_
_entity.id
_entity.type
_entity.pdbx_description
1 polymer ?
#
loop_
_entity_poly.entity_id
_entity_poly.type
_entity_poly.pdbx_seq_one_letter_code
_entity_poly.pdbx_strand_id
1 'polypeptide(L)' 'MDKFIPFEKLSKKKRQELCKSQRGSWGAVNPVTRKSKDAKAYDRKKARKWSEEPMTVPFDFFGPALICCLIAIRIML' A
#
# COMPACT_ATOMS: atom_id res chain seq x y z
N MET A 1 -45.69 -26.55 13.27
CA MET A 1 -44.62 -26.55 12.26
C MET A 1 -45.11 -25.74 11.09
N ASP A 2 -44.52 -24.57 10.87
CA ASP A 2 -44.85 -23.78 9.70
C ASP A 2 -44.41 -24.53 8.44
N LYS A 3 -45.27 -24.51 7.42
CA LYS A 3 -44.98 -25.19 6.15
C LYS A 3 -43.81 -24.47 5.48
N PHE A 4 -42.79 -25.22 5.08
CA PHE A 4 -41.67 -24.68 4.31
C PHE A 4 -42.18 -24.22 2.93
N ILE A 5 -42.02 -22.92 2.64
CA ILE A 5 -42.36 -22.33 1.36
C ILE A 5 -41.05 -21.93 0.65
N PRO A 6 -40.77 -22.47 -0.54
CA PRO A 6 -39.61 -22.07 -1.32
C PRO A 6 -39.61 -20.58 -1.67
N PHE A 7 -38.43 -19.96 -1.72
CA PHE A 7 -38.26 -18.51 -1.94
C PHE A 7 -38.95 -18.00 -3.22
N GLU A 8 -38.89 -18.78 -4.30
CA GLU A 8 -39.46 -18.42 -5.60
C GLU A 8 -40.99 -18.27 -5.56
N LYS A 9 -41.65 -19.03 -4.68
CA LYS A 9 -43.10 -19.08 -4.53
C LYS A 9 -43.64 -18.04 -3.56
N LEU A 10 -42.78 -17.26 -2.92
CA LEU A 10 -43.19 -16.16 -2.05
C LEU A 10 -43.70 -14.97 -2.88
N SER A 11 -44.66 -14.25 -2.31
CA SER A 11 -45.10 -12.97 -2.88
C SER A 11 -43.93 -11.99 -2.96
N LYS A 12 -43.98 -11.08 -3.94
CA LYS A 12 -42.94 -10.06 -4.17
C LYS A 12 -42.57 -9.31 -2.89
N LYS A 13 -43.58 -8.95 -2.08
CA LYS A 13 -43.42 -8.23 -0.80
C LYS A 13 -42.63 -9.03 0.23
N LYS A 14 -42.99 -10.30 0.46
CA LYS A 14 -42.28 -11.17 1.41
C LYS A 14 -40.83 -11.44 1.00
N ARG A 15 -40.57 -11.65 -0.30
CA ARG A 15 -39.18 -11.78 -0.79
C ARG A 15 -38.36 -10.53 -0.47
N GLN A 16 -38.94 -9.35 -0.65
CA GLN A 16 -38.26 -8.09 -0.35
C GLN A 16 -37.99 -7.91 1.14
N GLU A 17 -38.92 -8.28 2.01
CA GLU A 17 -38.73 -8.27 3.47
C GLU A 17 -37.60 -9.21 3.89
N LEU A 18 -37.57 -10.45 3.37
CA LEU A 18 -36.48 -11.40 3.61
C LEU A 18 -35.13 -10.89 3.07
N CYS A 19 -35.09 -10.34 1.86
CA CYS A 19 -33.86 -9.76 1.32
C CYS A 19 -33.41 -8.53 2.12
N LYS A 20 -34.32 -7.74 2.69
CA LYS A 20 -34.00 -6.61 3.57
C LYS A 20 -33.45 -7.08 4.92
N SER A 21 -34.05 -8.12 5.52
CA SER A 21 -33.54 -8.69 6.77
C SER A 21 -32.17 -9.34 6.58
N GLN A 22 -31.90 -9.93 5.40
CA GLN A 22 -30.59 -10.45 5.03
C GLN A 22 -29.58 -9.33 4.69
N ARG A 23 -30.03 -8.19 4.16
CA ARG A 23 -29.20 -6.99 3.92
C ARG A 23 -29.03 -6.20 5.23
N GLY A 24 -28.22 -6.74 6.15
CA GLY A 24 -27.93 -6.09 7.44
C GLY A 24 -26.44 -5.84 7.67
N SER A 25 -25.58 -6.78 7.30
CA SER A 25 -24.13 -6.61 7.39
C SER A 25 -23.44 -7.22 6.17
N TRP A 26 -22.57 -6.46 5.52
CA TRP A 26 -21.59 -7.01 4.58
C TRP A 26 -20.44 -7.68 5.37
N GLY A 27 -20.76 -8.39 6.46
CA GLY A 27 -19.79 -8.81 7.47
C GLY A 27 -19.01 -7.61 8.02
N ALA A 28 -17.67 -7.73 8.02
CA ALA A 28 -16.75 -6.67 8.45
C ALA A 28 -16.51 -5.55 7.42
N VAL A 29 -16.96 -5.73 6.17
CA VAL A 29 -16.64 -4.82 5.07
C VAL A 29 -17.88 -4.03 4.69
N ASN A 30 -18.11 -2.88 5.31
CA ASN A 30 -19.14 -1.97 4.81
C ASN A 30 -18.69 -1.42 3.43
N PRO A 31 -19.39 -1.70 2.31
CA PRO A 31 -18.99 -1.23 0.98
C PRO A 31 -18.99 0.30 0.89
N VAL A 32 -19.75 0.98 1.76
CA VAL A 32 -19.76 2.44 1.90
C VAL A 32 -18.47 2.96 2.56
N THR A 33 -17.79 2.15 3.38
CA THR A 33 -16.58 2.58 4.10
C THR A 33 -15.28 2.24 3.37
N ARG A 34 -15.30 1.56 2.22
CA ARG A 34 -14.10 1.40 1.38
C ARG A 34 -13.79 2.71 0.66
N LYS A 35 -13.35 3.71 1.43
CA LYS A 35 -12.91 5.00 0.92
C LYS A 35 -11.55 4.82 0.26
N SER A 36 -11.46 5.07 -1.03
CA SER A 36 -10.17 5.28 -1.69
C SER A 36 -9.46 6.45 -1.01
N LYS A 37 -8.13 6.43 -0.95
CA LYS A 37 -7.37 7.58 -0.47
C LYS A 37 -7.70 8.81 -1.32
N ASP A 38 -7.84 9.96 -0.68
CA ASP A 38 -8.12 11.22 -1.37
C ASP A 38 -6.99 11.54 -2.34
N ALA A 39 -7.27 11.58 -3.65
CA ALA A 39 -6.24 11.74 -4.66
C ALA A 39 -5.47 13.08 -4.57
N LYS A 40 -6.12 14.10 -4.00
CA LYS A 40 -5.59 15.45 -3.78
C LYS A 40 -4.99 15.65 -2.38
N ALA A 41 -5.13 14.70 -1.46
CA ALA A 41 -4.51 14.83 -0.15
C ALA A 41 -2.99 14.86 -0.31
N TYR A 42 -2.35 15.73 0.46
CA TYR A 42 -0.91 15.86 0.46
C TYR A 42 -0.27 14.65 1.14
N ASP A 43 0.37 13.80 0.35
CA ASP A 43 1.14 12.65 0.83
C ASP A 43 2.63 12.87 0.52
N ARG A 44 3.46 13.17 1.53
CA ARG A 44 4.92 13.34 1.35
C ARG A 44 5.60 12.13 0.72
N LYS A 45 5.03 10.94 0.93
CA LYS A 45 5.52 9.66 0.37
C LYS A 45 5.15 9.47 -1.11
N LYS A 46 4.16 10.22 -1.63
CA LYS A 46 3.73 10.19 -3.03
C LYS A 46 4.66 11.02 -3.93
N ALA A 47 5.44 11.94 -3.35
CA ALA A 47 6.45 12.66 -4.09
C ALA A 47 7.41 11.65 -4.72
N ARG A 48 7.48 11.67 -6.06
CA ARG A 48 8.38 10.82 -6.83
C ARG A 48 9.80 11.16 -6.40
N LYS A 49 10.47 10.23 -5.71
CA LYS A 49 11.91 10.32 -5.49
C LYS A 49 12.55 10.33 -6.87
N TRP A 50 13.30 11.38 -7.18
CA TRP A 50 14.00 11.51 -8.45
C TRP A 50 15.10 10.45 -8.61
N SER A 51 15.53 9.83 -7.51
CA SER A 51 16.54 8.78 -7.46
C SER A 51 16.03 7.57 -6.67
N GLU A 52 15.59 6.55 -7.40
CA GLU A 52 15.64 5.15 -6.96
C GLU A 52 16.91 4.53 -7.57
N GLU A 53 18.07 5.15 -7.35
CA GLU A 53 19.33 4.44 -7.50
C GLU A 53 19.77 4.02 -6.10
N PRO A 54 19.93 2.72 -5.83
CA PRO A 54 20.70 2.33 -4.68
C PRO A 54 22.14 2.75 -4.99
N MET A 55 22.54 3.93 -4.52
CA MET A 55 23.95 4.25 -4.31
C MET A 55 24.46 3.33 -3.19
N THR A 56 24.52 2.03 -3.46
CA THR A 56 25.47 1.11 -2.83
C THR A 56 26.81 1.40 -3.48
N VAL A 57 27.34 2.59 -3.22
CA VAL A 57 28.78 2.77 -3.20
C VAL A 57 29.19 2.46 -1.76
N PRO A 58 29.96 1.39 -1.52
CA PRO A 58 30.51 1.14 -0.19
C PRO A 58 31.36 2.35 0.18
N PHE A 59 31.06 2.96 1.33
CA PHE A 59 31.73 4.14 1.86
C PHE A 59 33.19 3.89 2.27
N ASP A 60 33.75 2.69 2.04
CA ASP A 60 34.98 2.22 2.69
C ASP A 60 36.02 1.60 1.73
N PHE A 61 36.38 2.22 0.59
CA PHE A 61 37.43 1.62 -0.27
C PHE A 61 38.66 2.44 -0.66
N PHE A 62 38.75 3.74 -0.40
CA PHE A 62 40.04 4.43 -0.60
C PHE A 62 40.27 5.48 0.49
N GLY A 63 40.77 5.00 1.63
CA GLY A 63 41.25 5.84 2.71
C GLY A 63 42.44 6.73 2.27
N PRO A 64 42.74 7.79 3.04
CA PRO A 64 43.75 8.80 2.71
C PRO A 64 45.21 8.31 2.74
N ALA A 65 45.47 7.01 2.85
CA ALA A 65 46.83 6.47 3.03
C ALA A 65 47.68 6.46 1.74
N LEU A 66 47.08 6.44 0.54
CA LEU A 66 47.84 6.33 -0.72
C LEU A 66 48.24 7.67 -1.35
N ILE A 67 47.62 8.78 -0.94
CA ILE A 67 47.97 10.11 -1.45
C ILE A 67 49.27 10.62 -0.79
N CYS A 68 49.60 10.17 0.43
CA CYS A 68 50.79 10.62 1.15
C CYS A 68 52.10 10.08 0.55
N CYS A 69 52.13 8.84 0.05
CA CYS A 69 53.36 8.25 -0.50
C CYS A 69 53.78 8.86 -1.86
N LEU A 70 52.82 9.24 -2.71
CA LEU A 70 53.15 9.82 -4.03
C LEU A 70 53.70 11.25 -3.92
N ILE A 71 53.30 12.00 -2.89
CA ILE A 71 53.85 13.34 -2.62
C ILE A 71 55.28 13.21 -2.04
N ALA A 72 55.55 12.22 -1.19
CA ALA A 72 56.88 11.98 -0.63
C ALA A 72 57.92 11.56 -1.69
N ILE A 73 57.53 10.75 -2.69
CA ILE A 73 58.44 10.32 -3.77
C ILE A 73 58.84 11.48 -4.70
N ARG A 74 57.98 12.49 -4.86
CA ARG A 74 58.26 13.64 -5.74
C ARG A 74 59.11 14.74 -5.09
N ILE A 75 59.33 14.69 -3.77
CA ILE A 75 60.17 15.66 -3.04
C ILE A 75 61.61 15.13 -2.87
N MET A 76 61.85 13.83 -3.03
CA MET A 76 63.18 13.20 -2.89
C MET A 76 63.87 12.82 -4.22
N LEU A 77 63.41 13.34 -5.35
CA LEU A 77 64.03 13.13 -6.67
C LEU A 77 64.28 14.46 -7.40
#